data_AF-A0A438WFU1-F1
#
_entry.id   AF-A0A438WFU1-F1
#
_cell.length_a   1.000
_cell.length_b   1.000
_cell.length_c   1.000
_cell.angle_alpha   90.00
_cell.angle_beta   90.00
_cell.angle_gamma   90.00
#
_symmetry.space_group_name_H-M   'P 1'
#
loop_
_entity.id
_entity.type
_entity.pdbx_description
1 polymer ?
#
loop_
_entity_poly.entity_id
_entity_poly.type
_entity_poly.pdbx_seq_one_letter_code
_entity_poly.pdbx_strand_id
1 'polypeptide(L)'
;MELPKRYEGINSHNLYLYVKHYLSSARANTAKSKNRAEVSGGGRKPWAQKGGGRARAGSITSPVFVGGGVSHGATNKRNYNLKINKKQKRLALEYALEEKAQANKLFVVEKIAIKGVVEDNKRKHLTKEAN
;
A
#
# COMPACT_ATOMS: atom_id res chain seq x y z
N MET A 1 26.02 14.67 19.38
CA MET A 1 26.26 13.23 19.10
C MET A 1 26.67 13.14 17.65
N GLU A 2 27.81 12.55 17.36
CA GLU A 2 28.23 12.33 15.97
C GLU A 2 27.77 10.94 15.52
N LEU A 3 27.07 10.88 14.39
CA LEU A 3 26.74 9.62 13.75
C LEU A 3 27.98 9.04 13.07
N PRO A 4 28.04 7.70 12.86
CA PRO A 4 29.12 7.08 12.11
C PRO A 4 29.24 7.66 10.69
N LYS A 5 30.45 8.10 10.31
CA LYS A 5 30.76 8.66 8.97
C LYS A 5 30.32 7.81 7.78
N ARG A 6 30.14 6.49 7.97
CA ARG A 6 29.60 5.58 6.94
C ARG A 6 28.17 5.93 6.48
N TYR A 7 27.43 6.73 7.23
CA TYR A 7 26.09 7.18 6.84
C TYR A 7 26.13 8.34 5.85
N GLU A 8 27.22 9.11 5.86
CA GLU A 8 27.51 10.14 4.87
C GLU A 8 27.76 9.48 3.49
N GLY A 9 27.10 9.99 2.45
CA GLY A 9 27.26 9.48 1.07
C GLY A 9 26.34 8.33 0.67
N ILE A 10 25.42 7.88 1.54
CA ILE A 10 24.37 6.93 1.12
C ILE A 10 23.42 7.61 0.14
N ASN A 11 23.09 6.94 -0.96
CA ASN A 11 22.19 7.47 -1.97
C ASN A 11 20.73 7.52 -1.47
N SER A 12 20.09 8.69 -1.62
CA SER A 12 18.69 8.97 -1.26
C SER A 12 17.67 8.05 -1.93
N HIS A 13 18.00 7.48 -3.08
CA HIS A 13 17.14 6.55 -3.81
C HIS A 13 16.79 5.30 -2.98
N ASN A 14 17.68 4.86 -2.07
CA ASN A 14 17.40 3.73 -1.19
C ASN A 14 16.22 4.00 -0.26
N LEU A 15 16.11 5.23 0.26
CA LEU A 15 14.99 5.65 1.09
C LEU A 15 13.68 5.65 0.30
N TYR A 16 13.70 6.24 -0.90
CA TYR A 16 12.54 6.22 -1.81
C TYR A 16 12.03 4.81 -2.08
N LEU A 17 12.92 3.88 -2.45
CA LEU A 17 12.55 2.49 -2.74
C LEU A 17 11.95 1.81 -1.51
N TYR A 18 12.51 2.04 -0.33
CA TYR A 18 12.00 1.49 0.92
C TYR A 18 10.59 2.03 1.25
N VAL A 19 10.38 3.34 1.12
CA VAL A 19 9.06 3.97 1.34
C VAL A 19 8.03 3.43 0.36
N LYS A 20 8.37 3.33 -0.92
CA LYS A 20 7.49 2.74 -1.95
C LYS A 20 7.11 1.30 -1.60
N HIS A 21 8.08 0.49 -1.18
CA HIS A 21 7.83 -0.87 -0.70
C HIS A 21 6.89 -0.89 0.51
N TYR A 22 7.17 -0.09 1.55
CA TYR A 22 6.37 -0.03 2.76
C TYR A 22 4.91 0.36 2.46
N LEU A 23 4.71 1.43 1.69
CA LEU A 23 3.39 1.89 1.30
C LEU A 23 2.65 0.88 0.43
N SER A 24 3.36 0.16 -0.44
CA SER A 24 2.77 -0.88 -1.28
C SER A 24 2.34 -2.11 -0.47
N SER A 25 3.15 -2.51 0.51
CA SER A 25 2.85 -3.62 1.44
C SER A 25 1.72 -3.31 2.42
N ALA A 26 1.52 -2.05 2.79
CA ALA A 26 0.41 -1.63 3.64
C ALA A 26 -0.96 -1.65 2.92
N ARG A 27 -1.01 -1.82 1.59
CA ARG A 27 -2.26 -1.82 0.82
C ARG A 27 -3.06 -3.10 1.05
N ALA A 28 -4.32 -2.95 1.44
CA ALA A 28 -5.27 -4.05 1.50
C ALA A 28 -5.92 -4.27 0.12
N ASN A 29 -5.78 -5.47 -0.46
CA ASN A 29 -6.41 -5.81 -1.74
C ASN A 29 -7.82 -6.40 -1.57
N THR A 30 -8.77 -5.59 -1.09
CA THR A 30 -10.14 -6.02 -0.79
C THR A 30 -11.12 -5.88 -1.98
N ALA A 31 -10.73 -5.17 -3.04
CA ALA A 31 -11.60 -4.92 -4.18
C ALA A 31 -11.80 -6.17 -5.05
N LYS A 32 -13.06 -6.50 -5.37
CA LYS A 32 -13.45 -7.56 -6.30
C LYS A 32 -14.68 -7.15 -7.09
N SER A 33 -14.65 -7.33 -8.41
CA SER A 33 -15.81 -7.25 -9.30
C SER A 33 -16.18 -8.66 -9.77
N LYS A 34 -17.48 -8.93 -9.98
CA LYS A 34 -17.93 -10.21 -10.54
C LYS A 34 -17.65 -10.27 -12.03
N ASN A 35 -16.97 -11.32 -12.48
CA ASN A 35 -16.84 -11.61 -13.91
C ASN A 35 -18.13 -12.27 -14.45
N ARG A 36 -18.25 -12.44 -15.77
CA ARG A 36 -19.43 -13.06 -16.42
C ARG A 36 -19.75 -14.49 -15.98
N ALA A 37 -18.77 -15.19 -15.38
CA ALA A 37 -18.93 -16.55 -14.88
C ALA A 37 -19.35 -16.58 -13.39
N GLU A 38 -19.08 -15.51 -12.64
CA GLU A 38 -19.47 -15.34 -11.24
C GLU A 38 -20.83 -14.66 -11.07
N VAL A 39 -21.35 -14.00 -12.11
CA VAL A 39 -22.70 -13.44 -12.11
C VAL A 39 -23.72 -14.58 -12.19
N SER A 40 -24.73 -14.53 -11.31
CA SER A 40 -25.82 -15.52 -11.28
C SER A 40 -26.65 -15.46 -12.55
N GLY A 41 -27.00 -16.64 -13.09
CA GLY A 41 -27.76 -16.80 -14.33
C GLY A 41 -26.88 -17.21 -15.52
N GLY A 42 -27.47 -17.17 -16.73
CA GLY A 42 -26.79 -17.60 -17.95
C GLY A 42 -26.99 -19.09 -18.27
N GLY A 43 -25.99 -19.70 -18.92
CA GLY A 43 -26.01 -21.12 -19.31
C GLY A 43 -26.76 -21.42 -20.61
N ARG A 44 -28.01 -20.93 -20.75
CA ARG A 44 -28.78 -21.05 -21.99
C ARG A 44 -28.55 -19.84 -22.90
N LYS A 45 -28.38 -20.09 -24.20
CA LYS A 45 -28.33 -19.04 -25.21
C LYS A 45 -29.65 -18.24 -25.20
N PRO A 46 -29.61 -16.89 -25.20
CA PRO A 46 -30.82 -16.08 -25.11
C PRO A 46 -31.80 -16.27 -26.28
N TRP A 47 -31.27 -16.42 -27.50
CA TRP A 47 -32.05 -16.67 -28.71
C TRP A 47 -31.24 -17.46 -29.75
N ALA A 48 -31.92 -17.98 -30.78
CA ALA A 48 -31.31 -18.75 -31.86
C ALA A 48 -30.25 -17.93 -32.63
N GLN A 49 -29.28 -18.63 -33.26
CA GLN A 49 -28.16 -17.97 -33.97
C GLN A 49 -28.59 -17.17 -35.22
N LYS A 50 -29.71 -17.56 -35.84
CA LYS A 50 -30.29 -16.98 -37.07
C LYS A 50 -31.83 -17.03 -36.97
N GLY A 51 -32.50 -16.37 -37.90
CA GLY A 51 -33.97 -16.37 -38.03
C GLY A 51 -34.72 -15.35 -37.17
N GLY A 52 -34.03 -14.64 -36.27
CA GLY A 52 -34.67 -13.71 -35.33
C GLY A 52 -34.46 -12.21 -35.58
N GLY A 53 -33.72 -11.80 -36.62
CA GLY A 53 -33.45 -10.38 -36.96
C GLY A 53 -32.62 -9.57 -35.94
N ARG A 54 -32.43 -10.08 -34.73
CA ARG A 54 -31.67 -9.47 -33.62
C ARG A 54 -30.15 -9.67 -33.78
N ALA A 55 -29.37 -8.82 -33.11
CA ALA A 55 -27.93 -9.02 -32.94
C ALA A 55 -27.63 -10.37 -32.27
N ARG A 56 -26.46 -10.96 -32.53
CA ARG A 56 -26.11 -12.27 -31.97
C ARG A 56 -25.68 -12.14 -30.51
N ALA A 57 -26.20 -13.02 -29.65
CA ALA A 57 -25.80 -13.10 -28.25
C ALA A 57 -25.52 -14.53 -27.80
N GLY A 58 -24.51 -14.70 -26.94
CA GLY A 58 -24.11 -16.01 -26.40
C GLY A 58 -24.67 -16.31 -25.01
N SER A 59 -24.73 -15.31 -24.12
CA SER A 59 -25.23 -15.43 -22.75
C SER A 59 -25.81 -14.09 -22.30
N ILE A 60 -26.82 -14.14 -21.42
CA ILE A 60 -27.34 -12.94 -20.73
C ILE A 60 -26.34 -12.32 -19.75
N THR A 61 -25.37 -13.10 -19.24
CA THR A 61 -24.35 -12.61 -18.28
C THR A 61 -23.19 -11.87 -18.95
N SER A 62 -23.27 -11.63 -20.27
CA SER A 62 -22.25 -10.90 -21.02
C SER A 62 -22.09 -9.46 -20.49
N PRO A 63 -20.86 -8.90 -20.43
CA PRO A 63 -20.63 -7.51 -19.99
C PRO A 63 -21.34 -6.44 -20.82
N VAL A 64 -21.80 -6.79 -22.02
CA VAL A 64 -22.54 -5.88 -22.92
C VAL A 64 -23.98 -5.68 -22.44
N PHE A 65 -24.54 -6.62 -21.68
CA PHE A 65 -25.91 -6.52 -21.15
C PHE A 65 -25.93 -5.85 -19.78
N VAL A 66 -27.04 -5.16 -19.49
CA VAL A 66 -27.31 -4.60 -18.15
C VAL A 66 -27.42 -5.74 -17.15
N GLY A 67 -26.72 -5.63 -16.02
CA GLY A 67 -26.63 -6.69 -15.01
C GLY A 67 -25.67 -7.83 -15.38
N GLY A 68 -24.97 -7.75 -16.50
CA GLY A 68 -23.88 -8.65 -16.87
C GLY A 68 -22.62 -8.49 -16.02
N GLY A 69 -21.64 -9.36 -16.23
CA GLY A 69 -20.36 -9.29 -15.52
C GLY A 69 -19.50 -8.08 -15.93
N VAL A 70 -18.54 -7.69 -15.11
CA VAL A 70 -17.61 -6.59 -15.42
C VAL A 70 -16.39 -7.13 -16.18
N SER A 71 -16.09 -6.57 -17.36
CA SER A 71 -14.87 -6.89 -18.10
C SER A 71 -13.67 -6.16 -17.50
N HIS A 72 -12.55 -6.86 -17.28
CA HIS A 72 -11.32 -6.33 -16.67
C HIS A 72 -11.52 -5.57 -15.34
N GLY A 73 -12.52 -5.99 -14.56
CA GLY A 73 -12.80 -5.43 -13.23
C GLY A 73 -11.69 -5.69 -12.20
N ALA A 74 -11.89 -5.15 -11.00
CA ALA A 74 -10.94 -5.35 -9.90
C ALA A 74 -10.89 -6.83 -9.47
N THR A 75 -9.70 -7.31 -9.15
CA THR A 75 -9.47 -8.70 -8.68
C THR A 75 -8.77 -8.69 -7.33
N ASN A 76 -9.31 -9.44 -6.38
CA ASN A 76 -8.73 -9.62 -5.04
C ASN A 76 -7.45 -10.49 -5.02
N LYS A 77 -6.96 -10.94 -6.18
CA LYS A 77 -5.77 -11.80 -6.34
C LYS A 77 -4.46 -11.05 -6.64
N ARG A 78 -4.47 -9.71 -6.63
CA ARG A 78 -3.27 -8.90 -6.88
C ARG A 78 -2.36 -8.90 -5.65
N ASN A 79 -1.06 -9.10 -5.87
CA ASN A 79 -0.04 -8.97 -4.84
C ASN A 79 0.70 -7.63 -5.02
N TYR A 80 0.59 -6.74 -4.03
CA TYR A 80 1.28 -5.45 -4.02
C TYR A 80 2.63 -5.50 -3.29
N ASN A 81 3.06 -6.64 -2.75
CA ASN A 81 4.34 -6.73 -2.07
C ASN A 81 5.51 -6.64 -3.06
N LEU A 82 6.33 -5.61 -2.90
CA LEU A 82 7.54 -5.40 -3.69
C LEU A 82 8.74 -5.96 -2.95
N LYS A 83 9.50 -6.88 -3.55
CA LYS A 83 10.71 -7.41 -2.90
C LYS A 83 11.79 -6.32 -2.80
N ILE A 84 12.40 -6.17 -1.63
CA ILE A 84 13.59 -5.33 -1.41
C ILE A 84 14.66 -6.13 -0.65
N ASN A 85 15.93 -5.93 -1.01
CA ASN A 85 17.03 -6.67 -0.39
C ASN A 85 17.27 -6.23 1.05
N LYS A 86 17.72 -7.15 1.91
CA LYS A 86 18.02 -6.87 3.33
C LYS A 86 19.04 -5.73 3.50
N LYS A 87 20.09 -5.72 2.67
CA LYS A 87 21.12 -4.65 2.68
C LYS A 87 20.55 -3.28 2.31
N GLN A 88 19.64 -3.22 1.32
CA GLN A 88 18.99 -1.97 0.93
C GLN A 88 18.08 -1.40 2.02
N LYS A 89 17.36 -2.26 2.77
CA LYS A 89 16.59 -1.82 3.94
C LYS A 89 17.47 -1.16 5.00
N ARG A 90 18.66 -1.74 5.25
CA ARG A 90 19.63 -1.18 6.20
C ARG A 90 20.14 0.18 5.72
N LEU A 91 20.56 0.29 4.46
CA LEU A 91 21.02 1.56 3.88
C LEU A 91 19.95 2.65 3.94
N ALA A 92 18.69 2.31 3.68
CA ALA A 92 17.58 3.25 3.77
C ALA A 92 17.39 3.81 5.19
N LEU A 93 17.52 2.97 6.22
CA LEU A 93 17.46 3.39 7.62
C LEU A 93 18.64 4.28 8.00
N GLU A 94 19.85 3.87 7.61
CA GLU A 94 21.09 4.60 7.89
C GLU A 94 21.03 6.02 7.27
N TYR A 95 20.57 6.13 6.02
CA TYR A 95 20.32 7.42 5.37
C TYR A 95 19.24 8.25 6.08
N ALA A 96 18.12 7.64 6.49
CA ALA A 96 17.04 8.37 7.16
C ALA A 96 17.47 8.96 8.51
N LEU A 97 18.33 8.26 9.25
CA LEU A 97 18.89 8.75 10.52
C LEU A 97 19.81 9.94 10.29
N GLU A 98 20.68 9.84 9.28
CA GLU A 98 21.59 10.92 8.89
C GLU A 98 20.82 12.18 8.46
N GLU A 99 19.81 12.03 7.60
CA GLU A 99 18.95 13.15 7.16
C GLU A 99 18.26 13.85 8.35
N LYS A 100 17.80 13.09 9.36
CA LYS A 100 17.18 13.66 10.57
C LYS A 100 18.19 14.31 11.50
N ALA A 101 19.40 13.77 11.59
CA ALA A 101 20.49 14.35 12.38
C ALA A 101 20.96 15.67 11.77
N GLN A 102 21.19 15.72 10.46
CA GLN A 102 21.54 16.95 9.73
C GLN A 102 20.46 18.03 9.86
N ALA A 103 19.19 17.63 9.94
CA ALA A 103 18.08 18.54 10.16
C ALA A 103 17.89 18.97 11.63
N ASN A 104 18.78 18.58 12.56
CA ASN A 104 18.66 18.81 14.01
C ASN A 104 17.33 18.32 14.62
N LYS A 105 16.75 17.25 14.05
CA LYS A 105 15.47 16.64 14.51
C LYS A 105 15.66 15.33 15.27
N LEU A 106 16.90 14.91 15.49
CA LEU A 106 17.25 13.70 16.21
C LEU A 106 17.65 14.05 17.64
N PHE A 107 16.91 13.53 18.62
CA PHE A 107 17.15 13.73 20.04
C PHE A 107 17.50 12.40 20.70
N VAL A 108 18.50 12.40 21.58
CA VAL A 108 18.91 11.24 22.36
C VAL A 108 18.69 11.55 23.82
N VAL A 109 17.97 10.66 24.51
CA VAL A 109 17.66 10.78 25.93
C VAL A 109 18.17 9.51 26.61
N GLU A 110 18.94 9.65 27.69
CA GLU A 110 19.57 8.51 28.38
C GLU A 110 18.55 7.58 29.04
N LYS A 111 17.50 8.14 29.64
CA LYS A 111 16.46 7.36 30.31
C LYS A 111 15.12 8.06 30.24
N ILE A 112 14.11 7.35 29.74
CA ILE A 112 12.72 7.81 29.75
C ILE A 112 12.03 7.20 30.96
N ALA A 113 11.93 7.95 32.05
CA ALA A 113 11.18 7.53 33.24
C ALA A 113 9.71 7.97 33.12
N ILE A 114 8.81 7.00 32.94
CA ILE A 114 7.36 7.26 32.89
C ILE A 114 6.79 6.99 34.30
N LYS A 115 6.49 8.05 35.06
CA LYS A 115 5.79 7.94 36.35
C LYS A 115 4.28 7.92 36.11
N GLY A 116 3.66 6.75 36.30
CA GLY A 116 2.19 6.58 36.35
C GLY A 116 1.52 6.50 34.97
N VAL A 117 0.72 5.44 34.78
CA VAL A 117 -0.25 5.37 33.68
C VAL A 117 -1.51 6.06 34.20
N VAL A 118 -1.70 7.32 33.85
CA VAL A 118 -3.02 7.95 33.87
C VAL A 118 -3.30 8.43 32.46
N GLU A 119 -4.49 8.06 31.99
CA GLU A 119 -5.02 8.31 30.66
C GLU A 119 -4.96 9.78 30.24
N ASP A 120 -4.83 9.93 28.92
CA ASP A 120 -5.10 11.11 28.10
C ASP A 120 -4.21 12.36 28.23
N ASN A 121 -3.61 12.71 27.08
CA ASN A 121 -2.87 13.94 26.75
C ASN A 121 -1.37 14.01 27.10
N LYS A 122 -0.57 13.05 26.61
CA LYS A 122 0.90 13.17 26.51
C LYS A 122 1.35 14.15 25.40
N ARG A 123 1.05 15.44 25.54
CA ARG A 123 1.67 16.52 24.74
C ARG A 123 2.59 17.46 25.54
N LYS A 124 2.74 17.29 26.86
CA LYS A 124 3.44 18.27 27.71
C LYS A 124 4.92 17.98 28.04
N HIS A 125 5.49 16.86 27.63
CA HIS A 125 6.88 16.51 27.98
C HIS A 125 7.93 16.81 26.88
N LEU A 126 7.54 17.42 25.76
CA LEU A 126 8.43 17.74 24.63
C LEU A 126 8.74 19.25 24.49
N THR A 127 8.40 20.08 25.49
CA THR A 127 8.51 21.56 25.42
C THR A 127 9.42 22.18 26.50
N LYS A 128 10.52 21.53 26.85
CA LYS A 128 11.66 22.13 27.58
C LYS A 128 12.92 21.63 26.86
N GLU A 129 13.84 22.40 26.31
CA GLU A 129 14.23 23.80 26.38
C GLU A 129 14.74 24.22 25.00
N ALA A 130 14.27 25.36 24.49
CA ALA A 130 14.93 26.10 23.43
C ALA A 130 15.10 27.53 23.95
N ASN A 131 16.19 27.74 24.67
CA ASN A 131 16.91 28.99 24.89
C ASN A 131 18.31 28.62 25.34
#